data_AF-A0A140L787-F1
#
_entry.id   AF-A0A140L787-F1
#
_cell.length_a   1.000
_cell.length_b   1.000
_cell.length_c   1.000
_cell.angle_alpha   90.00
_cell.angle_beta   90.00
_cell.angle_gamma   90.00
#
_symmetry.space_group_name_H-M   'P 1'
#
loop_
_entity.id
_entity.type
_entity.pdbx_description
1 polymer ?
#
loop_
_entity_poly.entity_id
_entity_poly.type
_entity_poly.pdbx_seq_one_letter_code
_entity_poly.pdbx_strand_id
1 'polypeptide(L)' 'MDKANLLKMMYAHEQVGNQSSEPYPSLEDMIKGDKKLKKLVSQLLDEQLVQYQNSKLVLTNMGKYLAKIL' A
#
# COMPACT_ATOMS: atom_id res chain seq x y z
N MET A 1 -6.37 10.67 -6.51
CA MET A 1 -6.01 9.58 -5.58
C MET A 1 -5.33 10.20 -4.38
N ASP A 2 -5.86 9.88 -3.21
CA ASP A 2 -5.53 10.50 -1.92
C ASP A 2 -4.89 9.45 -1.00
N LYS A 3 -4.16 9.89 0.05
CA LYS A 3 -3.44 8.99 0.97
C LYS A 3 -4.33 7.87 1.52
N ALA A 4 -5.54 8.22 1.94
CA ALA A 4 -6.51 7.25 2.47
C ALA A 4 -6.92 6.19 1.44
N ASN A 5 -7.14 6.59 0.19
CA ASN A 5 -7.49 5.66 -0.89
C ASN A 5 -6.32 4.72 -1.23
N LEU A 6 -5.07 5.21 -1.20
CA LEU A 6 -3.89 4.37 -1.36
C LEU A 6 -3.74 3.37 -0.21
N LEU A 7 -3.91 3.82 1.03
CA LEU A 7 -3.83 2.98 2.22
C LEU A 7 -4.87 1.86 2.20
N LYS A 8 -6.12 2.17 1.82
CA LYS A 8 -7.19 1.18 1.61
C LYS A 8 -6.86 0.18 0.51
N MET A 9 -6.32 0.66 -0.60
CA MET A 9 -5.94 -0.20 -1.72
C MET A 9 -4.83 -1.18 -1.31
N MET A 10 -3.81 -0.70 -0.58
CA MET A 10 -2.76 -1.56 -0.03
C MET A 10 -3.30 -2.58 0.98
N TYR A 11 -4.25 -2.16 1.82
CA TYR A 11 -4.87 -3.04 2.81
C TYR A 11 -5.73 -4.13 2.16
N ALA A 12 -6.52 -3.76 1.16
CA ALA A 12 -7.26 -4.71 0.35
C ALA A 12 -6.29 -5.68 -0.37
N HIS A 13 -5.18 -5.20 -0.91
CA HIS A 13 -4.16 -6.06 -1.54
C HIS A 13 -3.49 -7.03 -0.56
N GLU A 14 -3.19 -6.61 0.67
CA GLU A 14 -2.66 -7.49 1.71
C GLU A 14 -3.69 -8.54 2.17
N GLN A 15 -4.98 -8.19 2.24
CA GLN A 15 -6.04 -9.15 2.57
C GLN A 15 -6.30 -10.15 1.43
N VAL A 16 -6.32 -9.67 0.19
CA VAL A 16 -6.58 -10.49 -1.02
C VAL A 16 -5.36 -11.32 -1.41
N GLY A 17 -4.15 -10.90 -1.03
CA GLY A 17 -2.91 -11.68 -1.15
C GLY A 17 -2.93 -13.01 -0.40
N ASN A 18 -3.98 -13.27 0.40
CA ASN A 18 -4.22 -14.56 1.04
C ASN A 18 -5.20 -15.47 0.26
N GLN A 19 -5.81 -15.02 -0.85
CA GLN A 19 -6.82 -15.80 -1.59
C GLN A 19 -6.82 -15.74 -3.12
N SER A 20 -6.07 -14.88 -3.83
CA SER A 20 -6.26 -14.83 -5.30
C SER A 20 -5.02 -14.52 -6.13
N SER A 21 -4.65 -15.51 -6.93
CA SER A 21 -3.83 -15.43 -8.14
C SER A 21 -4.63 -14.77 -9.27
N GLU A 22 -4.70 -13.44 -9.29
CA GLU A 22 -5.24 -12.65 -10.42
C GLU A 22 -4.24 -11.59 -10.90
N PRO A 23 -4.30 -11.20 -12.20
CA PRO A 23 -3.25 -10.50 -12.92
C PRO A 23 -3.39 -8.97 -12.79
N TYR A 24 -3.58 -8.46 -11.57
CA TYR A 24 -3.50 -7.02 -11.35
C TYR A 24 -2.02 -6.59 -11.36
N PRO A 25 -1.67 -5.45 -11.99
CA PRO A 25 -0.32 -4.92 -11.93
C PRO A 25 0.08 -4.78 -10.47
N SER A 26 1.26 -5.28 -10.12
CA SER A 26 1.71 -5.24 -8.74
C SER A 26 1.70 -3.78 -8.26
N LEU A 27 1.36 -3.56 -7.00
CA LEU A 27 1.31 -2.21 -6.42
C LEU A 27 2.66 -1.48 -6.65
N GLU A 28 3.76 -2.23 -6.68
CA GLU A 28 5.10 -1.80 -7.05
C GLU A 28 5.24 -1.33 -8.49
N ASP A 29 4.60 -1.99 -9.46
CA ASP A 29 4.58 -1.56 -10.87
C ASP A 29 3.77 -0.28 -11.06
N MET A 30 2.64 -0.15 -10.35
CA MET A 30 1.85 1.08 -10.33
C MET A 30 2.64 2.24 -9.71
N ILE A 31 3.35 1.99 -8.61
CA ILE A 31 4.22 2.98 -7.97
C ILE A 31 5.37 3.37 -8.90
N LYS A 32 5.99 2.44 -9.62
CA LYS A 32 7.10 2.74 -10.52
C LYS A 32 6.70 3.68 -11.66
N GLY A 33 5.48 3.55 -12.19
CA GLY A 33 4.95 4.33 -13.30
C GLY A 33 4.43 5.73 -12.94
N ASP A 34 4.06 6.00 -11.69
CA ASP A 34 3.39 7.25 -11.31
C ASP A 34 4.13 8.03 -10.21
N LYS A 35 4.61 9.23 -10.56
CA LYS A 35 5.34 10.14 -9.64
C LYS A 35 4.49 10.58 -8.44
N LYS A 36 3.17 10.71 -8.62
CA LYS A 36 2.25 11.11 -7.54
C LYS A 36 2.06 9.98 -6.54
N LEU A 37 1.94 8.75 -7.02
CA LEU A 37 1.91 7.55 -6.19
C LEU A 37 3.21 7.36 -5.40
N LYS A 38 4.39 7.53 -6.03
CA LYS A 38 5.69 7.50 -5.32
C LYS A 38 5.72 8.48 -4.15
N LYS A 39 5.25 9.71 -4.37
CA LYS A 39 5.22 10.74 -3.32
C LYS A 39 4.29 10.35 -2.18
N LEU A 40 3.11 9.79 -2.49
CA LEU A 40 2.17 9.31 -1.48
C LEU A 40 2.74 8.14 -0.68
N VAL A 41 3.36 7.16 -1.32
CA VAL A 41 4.03 6.03 -0.65
C VAL A 41 5.17 6.51 0.24
N SER A 42 5.98 7.45 -0.23
CA SER A 42 7.03 8.07 0.59
C SER A 42 6.47 8.70 1.85
N GLN A 43 5.35 9.41 1.74
CA GLN A 43 4.68 9.99 2.92
C GLN A 43 4.15 8.91 3.87
N LEU A 44 3.63 7.80 3.36
CA LEU A 44 3.18 6.68 4.19
C LEU A 44 4.34 5.94 4.88
N LEU A 45 5.52 5.91 4.25
CA LEU A 45 6.76 5.41 4.84
C LEU A 45 7.26 6.35 5.94
N ASP A 46 7.25 7.66 5.69
CA ASP A 46 7.64 8.68 6.68
C ASP A 46 6.69 8.67 7.90
N GLU A 47 5.40 8.42 7.68
CA GLU A 47 4.38 8.28 8.73
C GLU A 47 4.40 6.89 9.42
N GLN A 48 5.34 6.00 9.05
CA GLN A 48 5.45 4.63 9.58
C GLN A 48 4.17 3.79 9.42
N LEU A 49 3.34 4.12 8.43
CA LEU A 49 2.11 3.38 8.11
C LEU A 49 2.39 2.22 7.16
N VAL A 50 3.44 2.37 6.36
CA VAL A 50 3.94 1.35 5.44
C VAL A 50 5.41 1.12 5.77
N GLN A 51 5.89 -0.10 5.58
CA GLN A 51 7.30 -0.46 5.72
C GLN A 51 7.74 -1.37 4.58
N TYR A 52 9.03 -1.35 4.27
CA TYR A 52 9.62 -2.33 3.37
C TYR A 52 9.98 -3.61 4.15
N GLN A 53 9.35 -4.72 3.77
CA GLN A 53 9.63 -6.03 4.34
C GLN A 53 9.72 -7.05 3.22
N ASN A 54 10.79 -7.86 3.18
CA ASN A 54 11.02 -8.88 2.16
C ASN A 54 10.91 -8.35 0.72
N SER A 55 11.52 -7.17 0.47
CA SER A 55 11.47 -6.47 -0.81
C SER A 55 10.07 -6.03 -1.28
N LYS A 56 9.07 -6.06 -0.39
CA LYS A 56 7.70 -5.61 -0.64
C LYS A 56 7.29 -4.49 0.29
N LEU A 57 6.37 -3.64 -0.16
CA LEU A 57 5.71 -2.65 0.69
C LEU A 57 4.56 -3.32 1.45
N VAL A 58 4.64 -3.30 2.78
CA VAL A 58 3.68 -3.95 3.69
C VAL A 58 3.16 -2.91 4.67
N LEU A 59 1.86 -2.94 5.01
CA LEU A 59 1.32 -2.05 6.02
C LEU A 59 1.80 -2.47 7.42
N THR A 60 2.18 -1.48 8.21
CA THR A 60 2.43 -1.68 9.64
C THR A 60 1.11 -1.89 10.39
N ASN A 61 1.17 -2.29 11.66
CA ASN A 61 -0.04 -2.40 12.48
C ASN A 61 -0.82 -1.08 12.53
N MET A 62 -0.12 0.06 12.53
CA MET A 62 -0.73 1.39 12.49
C MET A 62 -1.36 1.68 11.13
N GLY A 63 -0.70 1.33 10.04
CA GLY A 63 -1.26 1.45 8.68
C GLY A 63 -2.51 0.58 8.48
N LYS A 64 -2.51 -0.64 9.00
CA LYS A 64 -3.67 -1.56 8.99
C LYS A 64 -4.84 -0.99 9.80
N TYR A 65 -4.55 -0.43 10.97
CA TYR A 65 -5.56 0.22 11.80
C TYR A 65 -6.17 1.44 11.09
N LEU A 66 -5.33 2.34 10.56
CA LEU A 66 -5.78 3.51 9.82
C LEU A 66 -6.59 3.13 8.56
N ALA A 67 -6.16 2.12 7.81
CA ALA A 67 -6.88 1.66 6.62
C ALA A 67 -8.27 1.11 6.94
N LYS A 68 -8.48 0.59 8.15
CA LYS A 68 -9.75 0.05 8.63
C LYS A 68 -10.73 1.13 9.08
N ILE A 69 -10.24 2.27 9.55
CA ILE A 69 -11.09 3.37 10.06
C ILE A 69 -11.33 4.49 9.03
N LEU A 70 -10.44 4.63 8.04
CA LEU A 70 -10.60 5.57 6.93
C LEU A 70 -11.68 5.08 5.97
#